data_AF-A0A8M1KKX4-F1
#
_entry.id   AF-A0A8M1KKX4-F1
#
_cell.length_a   1.000
_cell.length_b   1.000
_cell.length_c   1.000
_cell.angle_alpha   90.00
_cell.angle_beta   90.00
_cell.angle_gamma   90.00
#
_symmetry.space_group_name_H-M   'P 1'
#
loop_
_entity.id
_entity.type
_entity.pdbx_description
1 polymer ?
#
loop_
_entity_poly.entity_id
_entity_poly.type
_entity_poly.pdbx_seq_one_letter_code
_entity_poly.pdbx_strand_id
1 'polypeptide(L)'
;MEFPFDINALFPEQIAVLDQNLAAGLKSVGRGDPQALIARVIDELGKASAKAQQLPAPITSAAKLQSNTHLLYLLKDGELNG
;
A
#
# COMPACT_ATOMS: atom_id res chain seq x y z
N MET A 1 -3.20 8.55 -6.52
CA MET A 1 -2.74 9.25 -5.30
C MET A 1 -1.23 9.37 -5.40
N GLU A 2 -0.67 10.50 -4.98
CA GLU A 2 0.77 10.75 -5.07
C GLU A 2 1.44 10.52 -3.71
N PHE A 3 2.67 10.00 -3.74
CA PHE A 3 3.51 9.78 -2.56
C PHE A 3 4.89 10.43 -2.81
N PRO A 4 5.60 10.88 -1.75
CA PRO A 4 6.92 11.52 -1.88
C PRO A 4 8.06 10.51 -2.11
N PHE A 5 7.75 9.35 -2.70
CA PHE A 5 8.67 8.26 -2.99
C PHE A 5 8.22 7.52 -4.24
N ASP A 6 9.13 6.78 -4.86
CA ASP A 6 8.85 6.03 -6.08
C ASP A 6 7.95 4.82 -5.79
N ILE A 7 6.67 4.96 -6.13
CA ILE A 7 5.67 3.91 -5.95
C ILE A 7 5.87 2.74 -6.94
N ASN A 8 6.52 2.97 -8.08
CA ASN A 8 6.79 1.93 -9.07
C ASN A 8 7.96 1.05 -8.61
N ALA A 9 8.96 1.64 -7.93
CA ALA A 9 9.99 0.86 -7.26
C ALA A 9 9.45 0.03 -6.09
N LEU A 10 8.40 0.53 -5.41
CA LEU A 10 7.77 -0.16 -4.27
C LEU A 10 6.81 -1.28 -4.72
N PHE A 11 6.03 -1.03 -5.78
CA PHE A 11 5.08 -1.97 -6.38
C PHE A 11 5.37 -2.05 -7.88
N PRO A 12 6.21 -3.00 -8.34
CA PRO A 12 6.55 -3.14 -9.75
C PRO A 12 5.34 -3.55 -10.59
N GLU A 13 4.58 -4.50 -10.07
CA GLU A 13 3.39 -5.06 -10.72
C GLU A 13 2.23 -4.08 -10.68
N GLN A 14 1.44 -4.06 -11.76
CA GLN A 14 0.22 -3.23 -11.84
C GLN A 14 -0.76 -3.56 -10.70
N ILE A 15 -0.87 -4.84 -10.37
CA ILE A 15 -1.62 -5.33 -9.21
C ILE A 15 -0.63 -5.98 -8.25
N ALA A 16 -0.40 -5.35 -7.10
CA ALA A 16 0.36 -5.94 -6.01
C ALA A 16 -0.59 -6.62 -5.02
N VAL A 17 -0.20 -7.81 -4.54
CA VAL A 17 -0.94 -8.56 -3.52
C VAL A 17 -0.15 -8.50 -2.21
N LEU A 18 -0.78 -7.99 -1.16
CA LEU A 18 -0.18 -7.84 0.15
C LEU A 18 -0.94 -8.68 1.18
N ASP A 19 -0.19 -9.31 2.07
CA ASP A 19 -0.70 -10.03 3.23
C ASP A 19 -0.23 -9.36 4.53
N GLN A 20 -0.45 -10.03 5.66
CA GLN A 20 -0.05 -9.60 6.99
C GLN A 20 1.47 -9.33 7.16
N ASN A 21 2.33 -9.79 6.25
CA ASN A 21 3.77 -9.55 6.31
C ASN A 21 4.16 -8.16 5.78
N LEU A 22 3.23 -7.48 5.07
CA LEU A 22 3.48 -6.21 4.40
C LEU A 22 4.68 -6.25 3.45
N ALA A 23 4.83 -7.35 2.70
CA ALA A 23 5.92 -7.54 1.75
C ALA A 23 5.40 -7.55 0.31
N ALA A 24 5.94 -6.66 -0.52
CA ALA A 24 5.61 -6.56 -1.94
C ALA A 24 6.66 -7.29 -2.80
N GLY A 25 6.91 -8.59 -2.56
CA GLY A 25 7.69 -9.48 -3.44
C GLY A 25 9.17 -9.13 -3.76
N LEU A 26 9.66 -7.93 -3.43
CA LEU A 26 11.01 -7.46 -3.78
C LEU A 26 11.91 -7.34 -2.55
N LYS A 27 13.13 -7.86 -2.70
CA LYS A 27 14.25 -7.66 -1.77
C LYS A 27 14.73 -6.21 -1.90
N SER A 28 14.46 -5.42 -0.86
CA SER A 28 15.15 -4.15 -0.51
C SER A 28 15.63 -3.28 -1.68
N VAL A 29 14.75 -2.40 -2.18
CA VAL A 29 15.14 -1.31 -3.09
C VAL A 29 15.25 0.00 -2.30
N GLY A 30 16.48 0.45 -2.02
CA GLY A 30 16.77 1.82 -1.58
C GLY A 30 16.89 2.11 -0.08
N ARG A 31 17.32 3.34 0.25
CA ARG A 31 17.58 3.85 1.61
C ARG A 31 16.28 4.13 2.38
N GLY A 32 15.58 3.10 2.80
CA GLY A 32 14.38 3.20 3.65
C GLY A 32 13.88 1.82 3.99
N ASP A 33 13.12 1.68 5.08
CA ASP A 33 12.43 0.43 5.38
C ASP A 33 11.23 0.27 4.44
N PRO A 34 11.27 -0.66 3.45
CA PRO A 34 10.18 -0.83 2.49
C PRO A 34 8.84 -1.15 3.17
N GLN A 35 8.88 -1.80 4.34
CA GLN A 35 7.69 -2.14 5.10
C GLN A 35 6.99 -0.88 5.64
N ALA A 36 7.76 0.12 6.08
CA ALA A 36 7.23 1.40 6.54
C ALA A 36 6.58 2.20 5.40
N LEU A 37 7.17 2.16 4.19
CA LEU A 37 6.58 2.79 3.01
C LEU A 37 5.28 2.09 2.59
N ILE A 38 5.25 0.76 2.57
CA ILE A 38 4.04 -0.03 2.30
C ILE A 38 2.94 0.30 3.32
N ALA A 39 3.29 0.33 4.61
CA ALA A 39 2.35 0.68 5.67
C ALA A 39 1.74 2.08 5.45
N ARG A 40 2.59 3.05 5.07
CA ARG A 40 2.13 4.41 4.76
C ARG A 40 1.14 4.43 3.59
N VAL A 41 1.38 3.67 2.53
CA VAL A 41 0.47 3.57 1.38
C VAL A 41 -0.88 2.99 1.82
N ILE A 42 -0.87 1.89 2.58
CA ILE A 42 -2.09 1.24 3.07
C ILE A 42 -2.90 2.19 3.95
N ASP A 43 -2.25 2.92 4.86
CA ASP A 43 -2.93 3.83 5.77
C ASP A 43 -3.58 5.01 5.04
N GLU A 44 -2.91 5.59 4.04
CA GLU A 44 -3.50 6.68 3.25
C GLU A 44 -4.65 6.19 2.36
N LEU A 45 -4.53 5.00 1.76
CA LEU A 45 -5.64 4.37 1.03
C LEU A 45 -6.81 4.04 1.95
N GLY A 46 -6.55 3.56 3.15
CA GLY A 46 -7.56 3.29 4.18
C GLY A 46 -8.33 4.54 4.58
N LYS A 47 -7.62 5.66 4.80
CA LYS A 47 -8.24 6.97 5.08
C LYS A 47 -9.06 7.48 3.90
N ALA A 48 -8.53 7.40 2.68
CA ALA A 48 -9.24 7.83 1.48
C ALA A 48 -10.53 7.03 1.26
N SER A 49 -10.47 5.70 1.41
CA SER A 49 -11.62 4.81 1.30
C SER A 49 -12.67 5.07 2.38
N ALA A 50 -12.24 5.30 3.62
CA ALA A 50 -13.14 5.66 4.72
C ALA A 50 -13.87 6.98 4.47
N LYS A 51 -13.15 8.00 3.99
CA LYS A 51 -13.73 9.30 3.63
C LYS A 51 -14.76 9.16 2.51
N ALA A 52 -14.46 8.38 1.46
CA ALA A 52 -15.37 8.15 0.34
C ALA A 52 -16.67 7.46 0.79
N GLN A 53 -16.58 6.55 1.77
CA GLN A 53 -17.70 5.81 2.33
C GLN A 53 -18.35 6.49 3.54
N GLN A 54 -17.90 7.68 3.94
CA GLN A 54 -18.38 8.41 5.13
C GLN A 54 -18.29 7.60 6.44
N LEU A 55 -17.25 6.77 6.56
CA LEU A 55 -16.99 6.01 7.77
C LEU A 55 -16.34 6.90 8.85
N PRO A 56 -16.66 6.72 10.13
CA PRO A 56 -16.08 7.51 11.21
C PRO A 56 -14.59 7.22 11.44
N ALA A 57 -14.11 6.06 10.98
CA ALA A 57 -12.70 5.66 11.05
C ALA A 57 -12.34 4.69 9.90
N PRO A 58 -11.05 4.60 9.52
CA PRO A 58 -10.58 3.60 8.56
C PRO A 58 -10.83 2.16 9.01
N ILE A 59 -11.46 1.38 8.14
CA ILE A 59 -11.58 -0.07 8.32
C ILE A 59 -10.38 -0.85 7.77
N THR A 60 -9.58 -0.21 6.91
CA THR A 60 -8.32 -0.72 6.37
C THR A 60 -7.16 0.11 6.91
N SER A 61 -6.12 -0.55 7.42
CA SER A 61 -4.86 0.06 7.83
C SER A 61 -3.76 -1.00 7.83
N ALA A 62 -2.49 -0.57 7.86
CA ALA A 62 -1.36 -1.49 7.94
C ALA A 62 -1.43 -2.36 9.20
N ALA A 63 -1.73 -1.73 10.35
CA ALA A 63 -1.89 -2.43 11.62
C ALA A 63 -3.03 -3.46 11.60
N LYS A 64 -4.16 -3.16 10.93
CA LYS A 64 -5.26 -4.11 10.76
C LYS A 64 -4.88 -5.25 9.83
N LEU A 65 -4.14 -4.99 8.75
CA LEU A 65 -3.64 -6.04 7.87
C LEU A 65 -2.64 -6.97 8.58
N GLN A 66 -1.75 -6.44 9.42
CA GLN A 66 -0.78 -7.26 10.18
C GLN A 66 -1.42 -8.11 11.29
N SER A 67 -2.56 -7.67 11.83
CA SER A 67 -3.27 -8.37 12.90
C SER A 67 -4.36 -9.33 12.40
N ASN A 68 -4.59 -9.41 11.08
CA ASN A 68 -5.64 -10.25 10.49
C ASN A 68 -5.12 -11.01 9.26
N THR A 69 -5.75 -12.13 8.91
CA THR A 69 -5.43 -12.89 7.70
C THR A 69 -6.17 -12.33 6.47
N HIS A 70 -6.04 -11.03 6.21
CA HIS A 70 -6.60 -10.39 5.03
C HIS A 70 -5.61 -10.43 3.85
N LEU A 71 -6.14 -10.40 2.64
CA LEU A 71 -5.39 -10.11 1.42
C LEU A 71 -5.82 -8.74 0.90
N LEU A 72 -4.84 -7.89 0.61
CA LEU A 72 -5.06 -6.57 0.02
C LEU A 72 -4.50 -6.55 -1.41
N TYR A 73 -5.36 -6.25 -2.37
CA TYR A 73 -5.00 -6.06 -3.77
C TYR A 73 -4.86 -4.57 -4.04
N LEU A 74 -3.64 -4.12 -4.34
CA LEU A 74 -3.34 -2.75 -4.69
C LEU A 74 -3.23 -2.61 -6.20
N LEU A 75 -4.10 -1.81 -6.79
CA LEU A 75 -4.00 -1.40 -8.19
C LEU A 75 -3.23 -0.08 -8.26
N LYS A 76 -2.17 -0.06 -9.05
CA LYS A 76 -1.55 1.18 -9.53
C LYS A 76 -1.81 1.35 -11.02
N ASP A 77 -1.76 2.58 -11.50
CA ASP A 77 -1.75 2.82 -12.94
C ASP A 77 -0.44 2.24 -13.51
N GLY A 78 -0.56 1.40 -14.53
CA GLY A 78 0.59 0.92 -15.29
C GLY A 78 1.25 2.10 -16.00
N GLU A 79 2.59 2.12 -16.04
CA GLU A 79 3.44 3.21 -16.53
C GLU A 79 2.70 4.29 -17.35
N LEU A 80 2.52 5.48 -16.76
CA LEU A 80 2.57 6.68 -17.58
C LEU A 80 4.00 6.76 -18.13
N ASN A 81 4.26 6.03 -19.21
CA ASN A 81 5.40 6.26 -20.07
C ASN A 81 5.20 7.66 -20.68
N GLY A 82 5.73 8.67 -20.00
CA GLY A 82 5.98 10.00 -20.53
C GLY A 82 7.39 10.08 -21.07
#